data_AF-A0A940LHR2-F1
#
_entry.id   AF-A0A940LHR2-F1
#
_cell.length_a   1.000
_cell.length_b   1.000
_cell.length_c   1.000
_cell.angle_alpha   90.00
_cell.angle_beta   90.00
_cell.angle_gamma   90.00
#
_symmetry.space_group_name_H-M   'P 1'
#
loop_
_entity.id
_entity.type
_entity.pdbx_description
1 polymer ?
#
loop_
_entity_poly.entity_id
_entity_poly.type
_entity_poly.pdbx_seq_one_letter_code
_entity_poly.pdbx_strand_id
1 'polypeptide(L)'
;MQYENMHAKHVSGDVYELDNSPFYVFDISAGDVFSVNEVDGRILFNKIESRGGHSTYRVKMPFGAGHDKFEALWGELSEIGCSYEGSGKGDRLLYSIDVPPGVSVDKVYEILGKNEELNLWEFEEGHYFKSMQH
;
A
#
# COMPACT_ATOMS: atom_id res chain seq x y z
N MET A 1 -13.87 2.66 -15.15
CA MET A 1 -12.65 3.15 -14.47
C MET A 1 -12.85 2.97 -12.99
N GLN A 2 -11.94 2.26 -12.32
CA GLN A 2 -11.86 2.26 -10.86
C GLN A 2 -11.10 3.52 -10.46
N TYR A 3 -11.65 4.27 -9.51
CA TYR A 3 -11.01 5.45 -8.93
C TYR A 3 -10.75 5.16 -7.45
N GLU A 4 -9.56 5.57 -6.99
CA GLU A 4 -9.12 5.54 -5.61
C GLU A 4 -8.97 6.98 -5.12
N ASN A 5 -9.25 7.19 -3.84
CA ASN A 5 -8.98 8.45 -3.19
C ASN A 5 -7.60 8.35 -2.53
N MET A 6 -6.68 9.23 -2.90
CA MET A 6 -5.38 9.38 -2.27
C MET A 6 -5.46 10.57 -1.30
N HIS A 7 -5.19 10.32 -0.02
CA HIS A 7 -5.12 11.33 1.01
C HIS A 7 -3.68 11.80 1.15
N ALA A 8 -3.45 13.10 1.10
CA ALA A 8 -2.11 13.66 1.21
C ALA A 8 -2.09 14.93 2.06
N LYS A 9 -1.00 15.12 2.79
CA LYS A 9 -0.73 16.32 3.59
C LYS A 9 0.03 17.32 2.74
N HIS A 10 -0.39 18.58 2.77
CA HIS A 10 0.35 19.66 2.11
C HIS A 10 1.70 19.88 2.82
N VAL A 11 2.78 19.93 2.05
CA VAL A 11 4.14 20.18 2.57
C VAL A 11 4.55 21.62 2.26
N SER A 12 4.59 21.99 0.98
CA SER A 12 4.89 23.35 0.52
C SER A 12 4.60 23.48 -0.98
N GLY A 13 4.17 24.66 -1.46
CA GLY A 13 3.88 24.86 -2.89
C GLY A 13 2.99 23.75 -3.45
N ASP A 14 3.45 23.10 -4.51
CA ASP A 14 2.80 21.95 -5.16
C ASP A 14 3.34 20.59 -4.68
N VAL A 15 3.84 20.54 -3.44
CA VAL A 15 4.45 19.34 -2.84
C VAL A 15 3.59 18.82 -1.69
N TYR A 16 3.37 17.52 -1.68
CA TYR A 16 2.51 16.80 -0.75
C TYR A 16 3.18 15.52 -0.25
N GLU A 17 2.81 15.08 0.93
CA GLU A 17 3.21 13.79 1.52
C GLU A 17 2.00 12.85 1.53
N LEU A 18 2.16 11.64 0.99
CA LEU A 18 1.08 10.66 0.94
C LEU A 18 0.77 10.10 2.35
N ASP A 19 -0.51 10.05 2.71
CA ASP A 19 -0.98 9.72 4.07
C ASP A 19 -1.81 8.43 4.13
N ASN A 20 -1.92 7.68 3.04
CA ASN A 20 -2.61 6.38 3.00
C ASN A 20 -1.90 5.38 2.09
N SER A 21 -2.16 4.10 2.29
CA SER A 21 -1.58 3.03 1.49
C SER A 21 -2.34 2.85 0.15
N PRO A 22 -1.66 2.90 -1.03
CA PRO A 22 -2.34 2.86 -2.32
C PRO A 22 -2.89 1.48 -2.72
N PHE A 23 -4.10 1.44 -3.28
CA PHE A 23 -4.73 0.20 -3.78
C PHE A 23 -4.39 -0.13 -5.23
N TYR A 24 -4.23 0.87 -6.11
CA TYR A 24 -4.10 0.63 -7.56
C TYR A 24 -2.90 1.31 -8.21
N VAL A 25 -2.28 2.28 -7.54
CA VAL A 25 -1.13 3.02 -8.06
C VAL A 25 0.17 2.35 -7.63
N PHE A 26 1.05 2.05 -8.58
CA PHE A 26 2.37 1.47 -8.34
C PHE A 26 3.43 2.55 -8.08
N ASP A 27 4.58 2.14 -7.54
CA ASP A 27 5.77 2.97 -7.36
C ASP A 27 5.62 4.21 -6.46
N ILE A 28 4.58 4.22 -5.62
CA ILE A 28 4.38 5.19 -4.53
C ILE A 28 3.89 4.45 -3.29
N SER A 29 4.27 4.91 -2.10
CA SER A 29 3.84 4.34 -0.81
C SER A 29 3.59 5.44 0.22
N ALA A 30 2.93 5.09 1.32
CA ALA A 30 2.69 6.03 2.41
C ALA A 30 4.01 6.70 2.85
N GLY A 31 3.93 7.98 3.20
CA GLY A 31 5.09 8.80 3.55
C GLY A 31 5.94 9.26 2.37
N ASP A 32 5.68 8.82 1.13
CA ASP A 32 6.36 9.41 -0.04
C ASP A 32 5.93 10.86 -0.22
N VAL A 33 6.92 11.73 -0.45
CA VAL A 33 6.72 13.13 -0.78
C VAL A 33 6.78 13.27 -2.30
N PHE A 34 5.76 13.87 -2.89
CA PHE A 34 5.61 14.01 -4.33
C PHE A 34 5.17 15.42 -4.70
N SER A 35 5.54 15.85 -5.92
CA SER A 35 5.00 17.07 -6.51
C SER A 35 3.87 16.77 -7.47
N VAL A 36 3.04 17.78 -7.66
CA VAL A 36 1.95 17.78 -8.64
C VAL A 36 2.12 18.94 -9.61
N ASN A 37 1.47 18.84 -10.77
CA ASN A 37 1.31 19.95 -11.71
C ASN A 37 -0.17 20.25 -11.88
N GLU A 38 -0.51 21.54 -12.02
CA GLU A 38 -1.83 21.94 -12.49
C GLU A 38 -1.86 21.97 -14.02
N VAL A 39 -2.76 21.18 -14.62
CA VAL A 39 -2.98 21.14 -16.06
C VAL A 39 -4.48 21.22 -16.31
N ASP A 40 -4.94 22.27 -17.00
CA ASP A 40 -6.36 22.52 -17.29
C ASP A 40 -7.28 22.46 -16.06
N GLY A 41 -6.82 23.03 -14.94
CA GLY A 41 -7.55 23.04 -13.66
C GLY A 41 -7.58 21.68 -12.94
N ARG A 42 -6.76 20.71 -13.37
CA ARG A 42 -6.61 19.41 -12.72
C ARG A 42 -5.24 19.27 -12.10
N ILE A 43 -5.21 18.74 -10.88
CA ILE A 43 -3.98 18.39 -10.18
C ILE A 43 -3.55 16.99 -10.65
N LEU A 44 -2.38 16.90 -11.26
CA LEU A 44 -1.80 15.65 -11.75
C LEU A 44 -0.51 15.35 -11.02
N PHE A 45 -0.29 14.08 -10.66
CA PHE A 45 1.00 13.61 -10.16
C PHE A 45 2.12 13.96 -11.15
N ASN A 46 3.23 14.51 -10.64
CA ASN A 46 4.40 14.85 -11.43
C ASN A 46 5.53 13.85 -11.19
N LYS A 47 6.09 13.85 -9.98
CA LYS A 47 7.20 12.98 -9.59
C LYS A 47 7.31 12.84 -8.07
N ILE A 48 8.04 11.81 -7.64
CA ILE A 48 8.48 11.66 -6.25
C ILE A 48 9.65 12.62 -5.99
N GLU A 49 9.52 13.45 -4.97
CA GLU A 49 10.58 14.35 -4.48
C GLU A 49 11.48 13.65 -3.45
N SER A 50 10.88 12.86 -2.56
CA SER A 50 11.62 12.02 -1.60
C SER A 50 10.82 10.80 -1.17
N ARG A 51 11.52 9.69 -0.92
CA ARG A 51 10.90 8.44 -0.47
C ARG A 51 10.68 8.44 1.05
N GLY A 52 9.51 7.98 1.49
CA GLY A 52 9.19 7.80 2.92
C GLY A 52 9.83 6.54 3.52
N GLY A 53 10.27 5.62 2.67
CA GLY A 53 10.91 4.36 3.10
C GLY A 53 9.94 3.20 3.35
N HIS A 54 8.65 3.42 3.10
CA HIS A 54 7.61 2.41 3.20
C HIS A 54 7.60 1.50 1.96
N SER A 55 7.15 0.25 2.14
CA SER A 55 6.76 -0.62 1.03
C SER A 55 5.25 -0.85 1.04
N THR A 56 4.66 -1.08 -0.12
CA THR A 56 3.23 -1.36 -0.27
C THR A 56 3.03 -2.72 -0.92
N TYR A 57 2.26 -3.57 -0.26
CA TYR A 57 1.75 -4.83 -0.81
C TYR A 57 0.24 -4.80 -0.84
N ARG A 58 -0.38 -5.64 -1.66
CA ARG A 58 -1.84 -5.74 -1.74
C ARG A 58 -2.24 -7.18 -1.57
N VAL A 59 -3.33 -7.43 -0.86
CA VAL A 59 -3.92 -8.77 -0.75
C VAL A 59 -5.36 -8.77 -1.19
N LYS A 60 -5.73 -9.77 -1.99
CA LYS A 60 -7.07 -9.96 -2.50
C LYS A 60 -7.67 -11.25 -1.97
N MET A 61 -8.74 -11.13 -1.21
CA MET A 61 -9.39 -12.28 -0.58
C MET A 61 -10.13 -13.15 -1.60
N PRO A 62 -10.24 -14.47 -1.42
CA PRO A 62 -11.04 -15.35 -2.28
C PRO A 62 -12.51 -14.89 -2.40
N PHE A 63 -13.19 -15.29 -3.46
CA PHE A 63 -14.60 -14.97 -3.65
C PHE A 63 -15.45 -15.43 -2.44
N GLY A 64 -16.29 -14.53 -1.94
CA GLY A 64 -17.16 -14.79 -0.79
C GLY A 64 -16.44 -14.85 0.56
N ALA A 65 -15.13 -14.62 0.62
CA ALA A 65 -14.43 -14.44 1.90
C ALA A 65 -14.79 -13.08 2.50
N GLY A 66 -15.21 -13.09 3.77
CA GLY A 66 -15.49 -11.88 4.53
C GLY A 66 -14.25 -11.26 5.14
N HIS A 67 -14.44 -10.07 5.72
CA HIS A 67 -13.40 -9.34 6.44
C HIS A 67 -12.90 -10.10 7.68
N ASP A 68 -13.76 -10.89 8.32
CA ASP A 68 -13.42 -11.80 9.41
C ASP A 68 -12.28 -12.77 9.07
N LYS A 69 -12.27 -13.29 7.83
CA LYS A 69 -11.18 -14.15 7.35
C LYS A 69 -9.87 -13.40 7.17
N PHE A 70 -9.93 -12.13 6.73
CA PHE A 70 -8.75 -11.30 6.62
C PHE A 70 -8.17 -11.00 8.01
N GLU A 71 -9.02 -10.57 8.96
CA GLU A 71 -8.62 -10.28 10.34
C GLU A 71 -7.98 -11.48 11.04
N ALA A 72 -8.45 -12.71 10.74
CA ALA A 72 -7.83 -13.93 11.27
C ALA A 72 -6.38 -14.16 10.80
N LEU A 73 -5.99 -13.63 9.63
CA LEU A 73 -4.64 -13.73 9.06
C LEU A 73 -3.78 -12.51 9.40
N TRP A 74 -4.43 -11.36 9.64
CA TRP A 74 -3.79 -10.06 9.85
C TRP A 74 -2.86 -10.03 11.07
N GLY A 75 -3.13 -10.86 12.09
CA GLY A 75 -2.35 -10.90 13.34
C GLY A 75 -0.83 -10.92 13.12
N GLU A 76 -0.32 -11.82 12.28
CA GLU A 76 1.12 -11.98 12.02
C GLU A 76 1.75 -10.70 11.43
N LEU A 77 1.02 -9.97 10.57
CA LEU A 77 1.49 -8.72 9.96
C LEU A 77 1.41 -7.55 10.94
N SER A 78 0.35 -7.50 11.75
CA SER A 78 0.18 -6.46 12.77
C SER A 78 1.27 -6.51 13.85
N GLU A 79 1.68 -7.72 14.24
CA GLU A 79 2.70 -7.94 15.28
C GLU A 79 4.09 -7.42 14.87
N ILE A 80 4.37 -7.40 13.57
CA ILE A 80 5.61 -6.85 13.02
C ILE A 80 5.50 -5.37 12.62
N GLY A 81 4.36 -4.73 12.89
CA GLY A 81 4.17 -3.29 12.75
C GLY A 81 3.56 -2.83 11.43
N CYS A 82 3.06 -3.74 10.59
CA CYS A 82 2.34 -3.34 9.37
C CYS A 82 0.99 -2.70 9.70
N SER A 83 0.48 -1.89 8.77
CA SER A 83 -0.90 -1.37 8.80
C SER A 83 -1.62 -1.69 7.48
N TYR A 84 -2.93 -1.46 7.39
CA TYR A 84 -3.66 -1.67 6.15
C TYR A 84 -4.77 -0.65 5.92
N GLU A 85 -5.08 -0.45 4.64
CA GLU A 85 -6.30 0.18 4.14
C GLU A 85 -7.18 -0.88 3.51
N GLY A 86 -8.50 -0.82 3.75
CA GLY A 86 -9.47 -1.78 3.22
C GLY A 86 -10.40 -1.19 2.16
N SER A 87 -10.64 -1.94 1.07
CA SER A 87 -11.62 -1.59 0.04
C SER A 87 -12.62 -2.73 -0.15
N GLY A 88 -13.89 -2.45 0.16
CA GLY A 88 -15.02 -3.33 -0.15
C GLY A 88 -15.56 -3.16 -1.58
N LYS A 89 -14.82 -2.49 -2.47
CA LYS A 89 -15.26 -2.26 -3.86
C LYS A 89 -14.86 -3.45 -4.74
N GLY A 90 -15.84 -4.02 -5.45
CA GLY A 90 -15.66 -5.13 -6.39
C GLY A 90 -16.12 -6.48 -5.82
N ASP A 91 -15.85 -7.56 -6.56
CA ASP A 91 -16.38 -8.90 -6.24
C ASP A 91 -15.56 -9.65 -5.16
N ARG A 92 -14.40 -9.10 -4.80
CA ARG A 92 -13.45 -9.64 -3.82
C ARG A 92 -12.93 -8.50 -2.96
N LEU A 93 -12.76 -8.74 -1.66
CA LEU A 93 -12.17 -7.76 -0.74
C LEU A 93 -10.70 -7.54 -1.11
N LEU A 94 -10.29 -6.27 -1.16
CA LEU A 94 -8.92 -5.84 -1.45
C LEU A 94 -8.39 -5.04 -0.27
N TYR A 95 -7.18 -5.35 0.17
CA TYR A 95 -6.48 -4.61 1.20
C TYR A 95 -5.14 -4.14 0.67
N SER A 96 -4.79 -2.89 0.96
CA SER A 96 -3.45 -2.36 0.76
C SER A 96 -2.70 -2.39 2.09
N ILE A 97 -1.56 -3.06 2.12
CA ILE A 97 -0.73 -3.28 3.29
C ILE A 97 0.44 -2.31 3.22
N ASP A 98 0.53 -1.45 4.23
CA ASP A 98 1.68 -0.59 4.46
C ASP A 98 2.72 -1.31 5.33
N VAL A 99 3.96 -1.33 4.84
CA VAL A 99 5.13 -1.85 5.55
C VAL A 99 6.01 -0.66 5.90
N PRO A 100 6.06 -0.23 7.18
CA PRO A 100 6.80 0.97 7.55
C PRO A 100 8.32 0.76 7.54
N PRO A 101 9.10 1.86 7.49
CA PRO A 101 10.55 1.81 7.54
C PRO A 101 11.04 1.05 8.78
N GLY A 102 12.00 0.15 8.58
CA GLY A 102 12.57 -0.67 9.64
C GLY A 102 11.85 -2.00 9.88
N VAL A 103 10.68 -2.22 9.28
CA VAL A 103 10.07 -3.56 9.22
C VAL A 103 10.78 -4.38 8.14
N SER A 104 11.10 -5.64 8.47
CA SER A 104 11.76 -6.55 7.52
C SER A 104 10.79 -6.97 6.44
N VAL A 105 11.00 -6.46 5.22
CA VAL A 105 10.23 -6.84 4.04
C VAL A 105 10.32 -8.34 3.76
N ASP A 106 11.46 -8.98 4.03
CA ASP A 106 11.61 -10.43 3.89
C ASP A 106 10.60 -11.20 4.77
N LYS A 107 10.43 -10.79 6.04
CA LYS A 107 9.42 -11.40 6.93
C LYS A 107 8.00 -11.15 6.45
N VAL A 108 7.72 -9.96 5.93
CA VAL A 108 6.41 -9.65 5.34
C VAL A 108 6.14 -10.58 4.16
N TYR A 109 7.11 -10.72 3.25
CA TYR A 109 7.03 -11.62 2.11
C TYR A 109 6.81 -13.08 2.51
N GLU A 110 7.49 -13.56 3.56
CA GLU A 110 7.29 -14.91 4.09
C GLU A 110 5.83 -15.12 4.54
N ILE A 111 5.26 -14.16 5.28
CA ILE A 111 3.86 -14.22 5.75
C ILE A 111 2.90 -14.16 4.56
N LEU A 112 3.11 -13.24 3.62
CA LEU A 112 2.27 -13.08 2.42
C LEU A 112 2.30 -14.34 1.55
N GLY A 113 3.49 -14.85 1.26
CA GLY A 113 3.71 -16.03 0.43
C GLY A 113 3.13 -17.31 1.06
N LYS A 114 3.38 -17.55 2.35
CA LYS A 114 2.79 -18.69 3.08
C LYS A 114 1.27 -18.73 2.96
N ASN A 115 0.60 -17.59 3.11
CA ASN A 115 -0.86 -17.52 3.05
C ASN A 115 -1.39 -17.61 1.60
N GLU A 116 -0.62 -17.15 0.62
CA GLU A 116 -0.93 -17.33 -0.80
C GLU A 116 -0.80 -18.80 -1.24
N GLU A 117 0.26 -19.50 -0.81
CA GLU A 117 0.44 -20.94 -1.08
C GLU A 117 -0.73 -21.80 -0.54
N LEU A 118 -1.32 -21.36 0.58
CA LEU A 118 -2.51 -21.97 1.18
C LEU A 118 -3.83 -21.54 0.51
N ASN A 119 -3.79 -20.71 -0.53
CA ASN A 119 -4.94 -20.12 -1.23
C ASN A 119 -5.86 -19.30 -0.29
N LEU A 120 -5.30 -18.71 0.76
CA LEU A 120 -6.06 -17.89 1.74
C LEU A 120 -6.24 -16.45 1.25
N TRP A 121 -5.31 -15.97 0.42
CA TRP A 121 -5.40 -14.75 -0.38
C TRP A 121 -4.51 -14.89 -1.63
N GLU A 122 -4.55 -13.89 -2.51
CA GLU A 122 -3.51 -13.63 -3.52
C GLU A 122 -2.82 -12.32 -3.13
N PHE A 123 -1.52 -12.19 -3.32
CA PHE A 123 -0.82 -10.93 -3.03
C PHE A 123 -0.07 -10.35 -4.24
N GLU A 124 0.13 -9.03 -4.22
CA GLU A 124 0.84 -8.27 -5.26
C GLU A 124 1.77 -7.24 -4.62
N GLU A 125 2.97 -7.08 -5.18
CA GLU A 125 3.85 -5.95 -4.84
C GLU A 125 3.37 -4.68 -5.54
N GLY A 126 2.98 -3.66 -4.76
CA GLY A 126 2.67 -2.33 -5.28
C GLY A 126 3.91 -1.43 -5.35
N HIS A 127 4.77 -1.53 -4.33
CA HIS A 127 6.08 -0.88 -4.28
C HIS A 127 6.97 -1.56 -3.23
N TYR A 128 8.19 -1.93 -3.62
CA TYR A 128 9.22 -2.33 -2.67
C TYR A 128 10.27 -1.23 -2.49
N PHE A 129 10.38 -0.71 -1.27
CA PHE A 129 11.45 0.21 -0.91
C PHE A 129 12.71 -0.56 -0.53
N LYS A 130 13.68 -0.57 -1.46
CA LYS A 130 15.03 -1.05 -1.18
C LYS A 130 15.86 0.10 -0.60
N SER A 131 16.15 0.06 0.71
CA SER A 131 17.14 0.98 1.27
C SER A 131 18.47 0.80 0.52
N MET A 132 19.06 1.89 0.01
CA MET A 132 20.41 1.81 -0.54
C MET A 132 21.34 1.35 0.59
N GLN A 133 21.92 0.16 0.42
CA GLN A 133 23.06 -0.25 1.25
C GLN A 133 24.23 0.65 0.86
N HIS A 134 24.66 1.50 1.80
CA HIS A 134 25.92 2.24 1.69
C HIS A 134 27.11 1.33 1.98
#